data_AF-A0A9N9EKM8-F1
#
_entry.id   AF-A0A9N9EKM8-F1
#
_cell.length_a   1.000
_cell.length_b   1.000
_cell.length_c   1.000
_cell.angle_alpha   90.00
_cell.angle_beta   90.00
_cell.angle_gamma   90.00
#
_symmetry.space_group_name_H-M   'P 1'
#
loop_
_entity.id
_entity.type
_entity.pdbx_description
1 polymer ?
#
loop_
_entity_poly.entity_id
_entity_poly.type
_entity_poly.pdbx_seq_one_letter_code
_entity_poly.pdbx_strand_id
1 'polypeptide(L)' 'KHDEPSITQAELVNWVRETLSKTIIQETISNTLKYSTEILTEDIIINAKWQRQHKVIYPKLEEYLFE' A
#
# COMPACT_ATOMS: atom_id res chain seq x y z
N LYS A 1 2.13 29.36 10.23
CA LYS A 1 1.46 28.89 8.99
C LYS A 1 2.32 27.76 8.47
N HIS A 2 1.82 26.52 8.46
CA HIS A 2 2.56 25.38 7.93
C HIS A 2 2.57 25.52 6.40
N ASP A 3 3.72 25.84 5.82
CA ASP A 3 3.99 25.72 4.38
C ASP A 3 4.25 24.26 4.05
N GLU A 4 3.29 23.38 4.34
CA GLU A 4 3.34 22.03 3.83
C GLU A 4 2.84 22.06 2.38
N PRO A 5 3.59 21.51 1.41
CA PRO A 5 3.11 21.39 0.06
C PRO A 5 1.82 20.56 0.09
N SER A 6 0.72 21.21 -0.28
CA SER A 6 -0.58 20.56 -0.43
C SER A 6 -0.53 19.62 -1.63
N ILE A 7 -0.08 18.38 -1.42
CA ILE A 7 -0.11 17.34 -2.44
C ILE A 7 -1.57 17.00 -2.70
N THR A 8 -2.01 17.21 -3.93
CA THR A 8 -3.36 16.89 -4.37
C THR A 8 -3.46 15.40 -4.73
N GLN A 9 -4.69 14.88 -4.72
CA GLN A 9 -4.92 13.50 -5.11
C GLN A 9 -4.55 13.22 -6.58
N ALA A 10 -4.68 14.23 -7.46
CA ALA A 10 -4.29 14.12 -8.85
C ALA A 10 -2.76 13.97 -9.02
N GLU A 11 -1.98 14.69 -8.22
CA GLU A 11 -0.53 14.54 -8.19
C GLU A 11 -0.13 13.14 -7.71
N LEU A 12 -0.85 12.58 -6.73
CA LEU A 12 -0.63 11.21 -6.29
C LEU A 12 -0.92 10.19 -7.41
N VAL A 13 -2.00 10.37 -8.18
CA VAL A 13 -2.32 9.52 -9.35
C VAL A 13 -1.17 9.55 -10.37
N ASN A 14 -0.67 10.74 -10.69
CA ASN A 14 0.42 10.89 -11.65
C ASN A 14 1.71 10.26 -11.14
N TRP A 15 2.06 10.50 -9.88
CA TRP A 15 3.24 9.91 -9.25
C TRP A 15 3.19 8.38 -9.27
N VAL A 16 2.05 7.77 -8.94
CA VAL A 16 1.87 6.30 -9.01
C VAL A 16 2.02 5.82 -10.45
N ARG A 17 1.45 6.53 -11.42
CA ARG A 17 1.57 6.16 -12.84
C ARG A 17 3.02 6.16 -13.30
N GLU A 18 3.78 7.18 -12.93
CA GLU A 18 5.20 7.28 -13.30
C GLU A 18 6.06 6.24 -12.58
N THR A 19 5.84 6.06 -11.27
CA THR A 19 6.68 5.20 -10.43
C THR A 19 6.44 3.71 -10.68
N LEU A 20 5.17 3.31 -10.85
CA LEU A 20 4.78 1.91 -10.97
C LEU A 20 4.46 1.51 -12.40
N SER A 21 4.48 2.46 -13.36
CA SER A 21 4.05 2.24 -14.74
C SER A 21 2.63 1.64 -14.83
N LYS A 22 1.78 1.95 -13.85
CA LYS A 22 0.43 1.39 -13.70
C LYS A 22 -0.61 2.50 -13.72
N THR A 23 -1.68 2.28 -14.47
CA THR A 23 -2.84 3.16 -14.44
C THR A 23 -3.70 2.82 -13.24
N ILE A 24 -3.84 3.77 -12.31
CA ILE A 24 -4.72 3.65 -11.14
C ILE A 24 -5.83 4.70 -11.24
N ILE A 25 -7.04 4.30 -10.86
CA ILE A 25 -8.22 5.19 -10.82
C ILE A 25 -8.17 6.00 -9.52
N GLN A 26 -8.60 7.25 -9.58
CA GLN A 26 -8.63 8.14 -8.42
C GLN A 26 -9.41 7.54 -7.24
N GLU A 27 -10.52 6.83 -7.49
CA GLU A 27 -11.28 6.12 -6.46
C GLU A 27 -10.44 5.10 -5.69
N THR A 28 -9.58 4.35 -6.38
CA THR A 28 -8.65 3.40 -5.74
C THR A 28 -7.71 4.11 -4.78
N ILE A 29 -7.23 5.30 -5.14
CA ILE A 29 -6.39 6.13 -4.25
C ILE A 29 -7.20 6.61 -3.05
N SER A 30 -8.43 7.09 -3.23
CA SER A 30 -9.30 7.51 -2.12
C SER A 30 -9.50 6.37 -1.12
N ASN A 31 -9.82 5.17 -1.61
CA ASN A 31 -10.06 4.00 -0.78
C ASN A 31 -8.76 3.53 -0.10
N THR A 32 -7.63 3.57 -0.80
CA THR A 32 -6.33 3.22 -0.23
C THR A 32 -5.93 4.18 0.88
N LEU A 33 -6.13 5.49 0.70
CA LEU A 33 -5.83 6.48 1.73
C LEU A 33 -6.72 6.30 2.96
N LYS A 34 -8.03 6.11 2.78
CA LYS A 34 -8.97 5.84 3.88
C LYS A 34 -8.58 4.58 4.65
N TYR A 35 -8.36 3.48 3.93
CA TYR A 35 -7.93 2.22 4.53
C TYR A 35 -6.59 2.34 5.25
N SER A 36 -5.64 3.06 4.66
CA SER A 36 -4.34 3.32 5.29
C SER A 36 -4.49 4.15 6.55
N THR A 37 -5.36 5.17 6.55
CA THR A 37 -5.63 5.95 7.76
C THR A 37 -6.31 5.14 8.83
N GLU A 38 -7.30 4.29 8.49
CA GLU A 38 -7.98 3.38 9.43
C GLU A 38 -6.97 2.41 10.05
N ILE A 39 -6.11 1.81 9.23
CA ILE A 39 -5.03 0.95 9.69
C ILE A 39 -4.06 1.70 10.61
N LEU A 40 -3.66 2.92 10.26
CA LEU A 40 -2.69 3.69 11.04
C LEU A 40 -3.28 4.31 12.32
N THR A 41 -4.60 4.49 12.38
CA THR A 41 -5.29 5.03 13.57
C THR A 41 -5.72 3.95 14.56
N GLU A 42 -5.99 2.72 14.11
CA GLU A 42 -6.23 1.56 14.97
C GLU A 42 -4.93 0.76 15.21
N ASP A 43 -4.13 1.18 16.20
CA ASP A 43 -3.21 0.34 16.97
C ASP A 43 -2.36 -0.71 16.21
N ILE A 44 -1.53 -0.30 15.24
CA ILE A 44 -0.42 -1.16 14.73
C ILE A 44 0.74 -1.26 15.74
N ILE A 45 0.64 -0.69 16.94
CA ILE A 45 1.63 -0.96 18.00
C ILE A 45 1.56 -2.44 18.45
N ILE A 46 0.46 -3.17 18.20
CA ILE A 46 0.25 -4.52 18.74
C ILE A 46 0.39 -5.66 17.71
N ASN A 47 0.27 -5.41 16.40
CA ASN A 47 0.30 -6.49 15.41
C ASN A 47 1.63 -6.55 14.62
N ALA A 48 2.60 -7.28 15.19
CA ALA A 48 3.78 -7.85 14.49
C ALA A 48 3.42 -8.83 13.34
N LYS A 49 2.16 -8.83 12.89
CA LYS A 49 1.56 -9.67 11.85
C LYS A 49 0.98 -8.85 10.70
N TRP A 50 1.59 -7.72 10.36
CA TRP A 50 1.58 -7.27 8.96
C TRP A 50 2.38 -8.30 8.13
N GLN A 51 1.84 -9.51 8.04
CA GLN A 51 2.35 -10.59 7.23
C GLN A 51 2.16 -10.17 5.77
N ARG A 52 3.19 -10.41 4.95
CA ARG A 52 3.19 -10.14 3.52
C ARG A 52 1.82 -10.51 2.93
N GLN A 53 1.12 -9.53 2.35
CA GLN A 53 -0.14 -9.78 1.65
C GLN A 53 0.02 -10.71 0.43
N HIS A 54 1.27 -10.98 0.02
CA HIS A 54 1.59 -12.08 -0.88
C HIS A 54 1.44 -13.43 -0.16
N LYS A 55 0.22 -13.96 -0.20
CA LYS A 55 -0.03 -15.37 0.12
C LYS A 55 0.70 -16.22 -0.92
N VAL A 56 1.77 -16.89 -0.51
CA VAL A 56 2.47 -17.86 -1.37
C VAL A 56 1.45 -18.92 -1.78
N ILE A 57 1.26 -19.10 -3.10
CA ILE A 57 0.23 -20.00 -3.63
C ILE A 57 0.58 -21.47 -3.28
N TYR A 58 1.88 -21.79 -3.24
CA TYR A 58 2.39 -23.12 -2.91
C TYR A 58 3.60 -23.04 -1.95
N PRO A 59 3.35 -22.80 -0.65
CA PRO A 59 4.44 -22.56 0.31
C PRO A 59 5.40 -23.74 0.42
N LYS A 60 4.88 -24.97 0.35
CA LYS A 60 5.70 -26.18 0.34
C LYS A 60 6.55 -26.34 -0.93
N LEU A 61 6.06 -25.87 -2.09
CA LEU A 61 6.81 -26.00 -3.34
C LEU A 61 8.01 -25.05 -3.36
N GLU A 62 7.82 -23.82 -2.87
CA GLU A 62 8.94 -22.88 -2.74
C GLU A 62 9.99 -23.40 -1.76
N GLU A 63 9.59 -23.98 -0.62
CA GLU A 63 10.51 -24.61 0.34
C GLU A 63 11.41 -25.66 -0.32
N TYR A 64 10.84 -26.58 -1.12
CA TYR A 64 11.60 -27.62 -1.85
C TYR A 64 12.45 -27.10 -3.02
N LEU A 65 12.18 -25.90 -3.55
CA LEU A 65 12.93 -25.33 -4.68
C LEU A 65 14.14 -24.49 -4.22
N PHE A 66 14.14 -24.05 -2.97
CA PHE A 66 15.21 -23.24 -2.37
C PHE A 66 16.14 -24.05 -1.44
N GLU A 67 15.82 -25.33 -1.17
CA GLU A 67 16.75 -26.34 -0.64
C GLU A 67 17.55 -27.02 -1.77
#